data_AF-A0A7C5L134-F1
#
_entry.id   AF-A0A7C5L134-F1
#
_cell.length_a   1.000
_cell.length_b   1.000
_cell.length_c   1.000
_cell.angle_alpha   90.00
_cell.angle_beta   90.00
_cell.angle_gamma   90.00
#
_symmetry.space_group_name_H-M   'P 1'
#
loop_
_entity.id
_entity.type
_entity.pdbx_description
1 polymer ?
#
loop_
_entity_poly.entity_id
_entity_poly.type
_entity_poly.pdbx_seq_one_letter_code
_entity_poly.pdbx_strand_id
1 'polypeptide(L)'
;EFYARFGNHYDERDFLSFKLYPKVFQDWHQHREQYGEMHILPTPPFFYGLSPNEEILVTLEEGKTIIVRFLNLTEPNEQGNRLVFFRINGQTRAVEVHDKNQENKAVSHRKAEKENEIGSPLPGLLARIFVQTGDQVNVNTPLFAIEAMKMESTITSHRKGIVKAIHLSEKSMIEQGDLIIELEAQ
;
A
#
# COMPACT_ATOMS: atom_id res chain seq x y z
N GLU A 1 -6.61 -36.06 -0.10
CA GLU A 1 -5.81 -34.81 -0.15
C GLU A 1 -6.55 -33.65 -0.80
N PHE A 2 -7.04 -33.76 -2.04
CA PHE A 2 -7.73 -32.67 -2.75
C PHE A 2 -8.97 -32.16 -2.02
N TYR A 3 -9.95 -33.03 -1.75
CA TYR A 3 -11.17 -32.67 -1.02
C TYR A 3 -10.92 -32.17 0.41
N ALA A 4 -9.83 -32.61 1.04
CA ALA A 4 -9.43 -32.11 2.36
C ALA A 4 -8.87 -30.68 2.30
N ARG A 5 -8.33 -30.25 1.16
CA ARG A 5 -7.78 -28.90 0.96
C ARG A 5 -8.79 -27.89 0.42
N PHE A 6 -9.69 -28.32 -0.45
CA PHE A 6 -10.58 -27.42 -1.19
C PHE A 6 -12.06 -27.62 -0.83
N GLY A 7 -12.41 -28.69 -0.11
CA GLY A 7 -13.78 -28.99 0.30
C GLY A 7 -14.51 -29.93 -0.68
N ASN A 8 -15.68 -30.41 -0.24
CA ASN A 8 -16.43 -31.48 -0.91
C ASN A 8 -17.39 -31.01 -2.02
N HIS A 9 -17.39 -29.71 -2.34
CA HIS A 9 -18.28 -29.13 -3.35
C HIS A 9 -17.70 -29.15 -4.77
N TYR A 10 -16.49 -29.69 -4.95
CA TYR A 10 -15.81 -29.82 -6.24
C TYR A 10 -16.08 -31.17 -6.90
N ASP A 11 -16.14 -31.20 -8.23
CA ASP A 11 -16.40 -32.41 -9.00
C ASP A 11 -15.11 -33.12 -9.46
N GLU A 12 -15.24 -34.18 -10.24
CA GLU A 12 -14.09 -34.92 -10.79
C GLU A 12 -13.26 -34.08 -11.78
N ARG A 13 -13.90 -33.14 -12.51
CA ARG A 13 -13.21 -32.26 -13.45
C ARG A 13 -12.34 -31.25 -12.72
N ASP A 14 -12.78 -30.78 -11.56
CA ASP A 14 -11.98 -29.92 -10.69
C ASP A 14 -10.75 -30.68 -10.15
N PHE A 15 -10.94 -31.94 -9.74
CA PHE A 15 -9.83 -32.79 -9.32
C PHE A 15 -8.82 -33.01 -10.45
N LEU A 16 -9.28 -33.31 -11.66
CA LEU A 16 -8.41 -33.44 -12.84
C LEU A 16 -7.72 -32.13 -13.19
N SER A 17 -8.42 -30.99 -13.10
CA SER A 17 -7.85 -29.66 -13.35
C SER A 17 -6.73 -29.33 -12.38
N PHE A 18 -6.90 -29.68 -11.10
CA PHE A 18 -5.84 -29.58 -10.10
C PHE A 18 -4.66 -30.50 -10.39
N LYS A 19 -4.90 -31.73 -10.88
CA LYS A 19 -3.81 -32.65 -11.25
C LYS A 19 -3.01 -32.17 -12.46
N LEU A 20 -3.68 -31.55 -13.43
CA LEU A 20 -3.04 -31.01 -14.62
C LEU A 20 -2.30 -29.69 -14.33
N TYR A 21 -2.93 -28.77 -13.57
CA TYR A 21 -2.41 -27.44 -13.28
C TYR A 21 -2.58 -27.05 -11.80
N PRO A 22 -1.78 -27.62 -10.87
CA PRO A 22 -1.99 -27.44 -9.43
C PRO A 22 -1.95 -25.98 -8.98
N LYS A 23 -0.99 -25.19 -9.47
CA LYS A 23 -0.82 -23.78 -9.09
C LYS A 23 -1.98 -22.92 -9.64
N VAL A 24 -2.31 -23.09 -10.92
CA VAL A 24 -3.39 -22.33 -11.57
C VAL A 24 -4.73 -22.63 -10.87
N PHE A 25 -4.98 -23.88 -10.51
CA PHE A 25 -6.19 -24.26 -9.78
C PHE A 25 -6.24 -23.60 -8.38
N GLN A 26 -5.12 -23.55 -7.66
CA GLN A 26 -5.05 -22.88 -6.37
C GLN A 26 -5.33 -21.37 -6.48
N ASP A 27 -4.70 -20.70 -7.45
CA ASP A 27 -4.89 -19.28 -7.69
C ASP A 27 -6.35 -18.98 -8.09
N TRP A 28 -6.94 -19.81 -8.97
CA TRP A 28 -8.35 -19.73 -9.34
C TRP A 28 -9.30 -19.96 -8.16
N HIS A 29 -9.02 -20.96 -7.31
CA HIS A 29 -9.83 -21.26 -6.13
C HIS A 29 -9.82 -20.09 -5.14
N GLN A 30 -8.64 -19.53 -4.85
CA GLN A 30 -8.51 -18.34 -3.99
C GLN A 30 -9.26 -17.15 -4.57
N HIS A 31 -9.15 -16.92 -5.88
CA HIS A 31 -9.88 -15.87 -6.56
C HIS A 31 -11.40 -16.08 -6.43
N ARG A 32 -11.89 -17.31 -6.60
CA ARG A 32 -13.32 -17.65 -6.47
C ARG A 32 -13.84 -17.48 -5.03
N GLU A 33 -13.06 -17.84 -4.01
CA GLU A 33 -13.41 -17.60 -2.61
C GLU A 33 -13.52 -16.10 -2.29
N GLN A 34 -12.62 -15.29 -2.84
CA GLN A 34 -12.60 -13.85 -2.59
C GLN A 34 -13.71 -13.09 -3.34
N TYR A 35 -13.97 -13.49 -4.59
CA TYR A 35 -14.75 -12.69 -5.54
C TYR A 35 -16.03 -13.36 -6.02
N GLY A 36 -16.21 -14.65 -5.76
CA GLY A 36 -17.31 -15.45 -6.28
C GLY A 36 -17.20 -15.72 -7.78
N GLU A 37 -18.35 -15.99 -8.40
CA GLU A 37 -18.47 -16.20 -9.84
C GLU A 37 -18.36 -14.89 -10.60
N MET A 38 -17.29 -14.72 -11.38
CA MET A 38 -17.08 -13.50 -12.17
C MET A 38 -17.54 -13.62 -13.62
N HIS A 39 -17.82 -14.83 -14.10
CA HIS A 39 -18.25 -15.09 -15.48
C HIS A 39 -19.64 -14.52 -15.81
N ILE A 40 -20.43 -14.19 -14.78
CA ILE A 40 -21.76 -13.59 -14.90
C ILE A 40 -21.72 -12.07 -15.16
N LEU A 41 -20.55 -11.45 -15.05
CA LEU A 41 -20.39 -10.02 -15.31
C LEU A 41 -20.32 -9.76 -16.82
N PRO A 42 -20.95 -8.69 -17.32
CA PRO A 42 -20.72 -8.26 -18.69
C PRO A 42 -19.24 -7.94 -18.93
N THR A 43 -18.75 -8.21 -20.15
CA THR A 43 -17.33 -8.10 -20.51
C THR A 43 -16.74 -6.71 -20.25
N PRO A 44 -17.37 -5.58 -20.62
CA PRO A 44 -16.76 -4.28 -20.38
C PRO A 44 -16.61 -3.95 -18.88
N PRO A 45 -17.64 -4.10 -18.02
CA PRO A 45 -17.50 -3.96 -16.57
C PRO A 45 -16.45 -4.90 -15.95
N PHE A 46 -16.31 -6.12 -16.46
CA PHE A 46 -15.28 -7.05 -15.98
C PHE A 46 -13.86 -6.51 -16.20
N PHE A 47 -13.58 -5.90 -17.35
CA PHE A 47 -12.23 -5.40 -17.67
C PHE A 47 -11.96 -3.97 -17.19
N TYR A 48 -12.98 -3.11 -17.18
CA TYR A 48 -12.79 -1.67 -17.00
C TYR A 48 -13.52 -1.09 -15.77
N GLY A 49 -14.32 -1.91 -15.09
CA GLY A 49 -15.22 -1.42 -14.04
C GLY A 49 -16.38 -0.62 -14.62
N LEU A 50 -17.05 0.14 -13.74
CA LEU A 50 -18.21 0.95 -14.07
C LEU A 50 -17.88 2.44 -14.03
N SER A 51 -18.47 3.19 -14.96
CA SER A 51 -18.45 4.65 -14.95
C SER A 51 -19.45 5.21 -13.94
N PRO A 52 -19.24 6.40 -13.36
CA PRO A 52 -20.19 7.00 -12.42
C PRO A 52 -21.61 7.07 -13.00
N ASN A 53 -22.59 6.61 -12.22
CA ASN A 53 -24.00 6.46 -12.58
C ASN A 53 -24.31 5.39 -13.66
N GLU A 54 -23.33 4.62 -14.12
CA GLU A 54 -23.53 3.48 -15.01
C GLU A 54 -24.23 2.35 -14.27
N GLU A 55 -25.19 1.73 -14.96
CA GLU A 55 -26.05 0.67 -14.43
C GLU A 55 -25.91 -0.57 -15.30
N ILE A 56 -25.69 -1.71 -14.66
CA ILE A 56 -25.58 -3.00 -15.31
C ILE A 56 -26.57 -4.00 -14.72
N LEU A 57 -26.95 -4.95 -15.55
CA LEU A 57 -27.74 -6.10 -15.16
C LEU A 57 -26.80 -7.30 -15.01
N VAL A 58 -26.80 -7.91 -13.83
CA VAL A 58 -26.03 -9.13 -13.56
C VAL A 58 -27.02 -10.26 -13.32
N THR A 59 -27.00 -11.27 -14.19
CA THR A 59 -27.85 -12.46 -14.07
C THR A 59 -27.12 -13.51 -13.24
N LEU A 60 -27.60 -13.76 -12.03
CA LEU A 60 -27.02 -14.75 -11.12
C LEU A 60 -27.37 -16.18 -11.57
N GLU A 61 -28.66 -16.38 -11.89
CA GLU A 61 -29.25 -17.62 -12.36
C GLU A 61 -30.43 -17.29 -13.29
N GLU A 62 -30.96 -18.29 -13.99
CA GLU A 62 -32.16 -18.10 -14.82
C GLU A 62 -33.32 -17.52 -13.99
N GLY A 63 -33.83 -16.37 -14.41
CA GLY A 63 -34.90 -15.65 -13.69
C GLY A 63 -34.44 -14.82 -12.48
N LYS A 64 -33.15 -14.82 -12.12
CA LYS A 64 -32.59 -14.00 -11.03
C LYS A 64 -31.57 -12.99 -11.57
N THR A 65 -32.05 -11.78 -11.85
CA THR A 65 -31.20 -10.66 -12.28
C THR A 65 -31.17 -9.59 -11.20
N ILE A 66 -29.96 -9.11 -10.88
CA ILE A 66 -29.76 -7.96 -10.01
C ILE A 66 -29.33 -6.75 -10.82
N ILE A 67 -29.77 -5.58 -10.38
CA ILE A 67 -29.39 -4.29 -10.96
C ILE A 67 -28.29 -3.72 -10.08
N VAL A 68 -27.11 -3.48 -10.67
CA VAL A 68 -25.97 -2.88 -9.98
C VAL A 68 -25.64 -1.56 -10.65
N ARG A 69 -25.68 -0.48 -9.87
CA ARG A 69 -25.32 0.85 -10.34
C ARG A 69 -24.18 1.41 -9.52
N PHE A 70 -23.13 1.89 -10.17
CA PHE A 70 -22.07 2.62 -9.50
C PHE A 70 -22.51 4.07 -9.25
N LEU A 71 -22.40 4.55 -8.01
CA LEU A 71 -22.82 5.92 -7.66
C LEU A 71 -21.60 6.86 -7.65
N ASN A 72 -20.69 6.65 -6.71
CA ASN A 72 -19.49 7.45 -6.51
C ASN A 72 -18.49 6.72 -5.61
N LEU A 73 -17.32 7.31 -5.46
CA LEU A 73 -16.26 6.85 -4.56
C LEU A 73 -15.71 8.04 -3.75
N THR A 74 -15.16 7.77 -2.57
CA THR A 74 -14.50 8.79 -1.73
C THR A 74 -13.05 9.00 -2.14
N GLU A 75 -12.37 10.02 -1.62
CA GLU A 75 -10.90 10.06 -1.65
C GLU A 75 -10.31 8.93 -0.79
N PRO A 76 -9.06 8.47 -1.08
CA PRO A 76 -8.35 7.51 -0.24
C PRO A 76 -8.09 8.10 1.15
N ASN A 77 -8.27 7.27 2.18
CA ASN A 77 -7.82 7.57 3.53
C ASN A 77 -6.30 7.42 3.65
N GLU A 78 -5.73 7.73 4.83
CA GLU A 78 -4.29 7.62 5.11
C GLU A 78 -3.72 6.20 4.89
N GLN A 79 -4.58 5.18 4.93
CA GLN A 79 -4.22 3.78 4.68
C GLN A 79 -4.36 3.37 3.20
N GLY A 80 -4.72 4.31 2.31
CA GLY A 80 -4.95 4.06 0.88
C GLY A 80 -6.30 3.39 0.57
N ASN A 81 -7.21 3.28 1.54
CA ASN A 81 -8.54 2.69 1.32
C ASN A 81 -9.57 3.76 0.95
N ARG A 82 -10.49 3.39 0.05
CA ARG A 82 -11.59 4.24 -0.43
C ARG A 82 -12.91 3.51 -0.21
N LEU A 83 -13.96 4.28 0.06
CA LEU A 83 -15.32 3.73 0.02
C LEU A 83 -15.91 3.92 -1.36
N VAL A 84 -16.42 2.83 -1.92
CA VAL A 84 -17.11 2.79 -3.21
C VAL A 84 -18.59 2.51 -2.95
N PHE A 85 -19.46 3.38 -3.46
CA PHE A 85 -20.90 3.28 -3.26
C PHE A 85 -21.57 2.69 -4.50
N PHE A 86 -22.33 1.63 -4.28
CA PHE A 86 -23.18 1.01 -5.29
C PHE A 86 -24.64 1.07 -4.87
N ARG A 87 -25.55 1.11 -5.84
CA ARG A 87 -26.97 0.82 -5.63
C ARG A 87 -27.27 -0.54 -6.21
N ILE A 88 -27.71 -1.46 -5.36
CA ILE A 88 -28.04 -2.84 -5.71
C ILE A 88 -29.52 -3.06 -5.43
N ASN A 89 -30.32 -3.34 -6.47
CA ASN A 89 -31.78 -3.49 -6.39
C ASN A 89 -32.46 -2.34 -5.60
N GLY A 90 -32.01 -1.11 -5.83
CA GLY A 90 -32.54 0.10 -5.17
C GLY A 90 -31.92 0.42 -3.81
N GLN A 91 -31.19 -0.50 -3.18
CA GLN A 91 -30.52 -0.27 -1.90
C GLN A 91 -29.08 0.20 -2.09
N THR A 92 -28.70 1.33 -1.47
CA THR A 92 -27.31 1.78 -1.47
C THR A 92 -26.47 0.93 -0.52
N ARG A 93 -25.31 0.46 -1.01
CA ARG A 93 -24.28 -0.24 -0.24
C ARG A 93 -22.93 0.43 -0.44
N ALA A 94 -22.12 0.43 0.61
CA ALA A 94 -20.74 0.89 0.57
C ALA A 94 -19.81 -0.33 0.69
N VAL A 95 -18.76 -0.34 -0.11
CA VAL A 95 -17.70 -1.36 -0.07
C VAL A 95 -16.37 -0.63 0.07
N GLU A 96 -15.54 -1.07 1.01
CA GLU A 96 -14.18 -0.55 1.16
C GLU A 96 -13.24 -1.27 0.19
N VAL A 97 -12.46 -0.49 -0.57
CA VAL A 97 -11.51 -0.99 -1.57
C VAL A 97 -10.19 -0.27 -1.39
N HIS A 98 -9.09 -1.02 -1.35
CA HIS A 98 -7.74 -0.48 -1.32
C HIS A 98 -7.34 0.03 -2.71
N ASP A 99 -6.92 1.29 -2.81
CA ASP A 99 -6.51 1.93 -4.06
C ASP A 99 -5.08 1.51 -4.43
N LYS A 100 -4.96 0.54 -5.34
CA LYS A 100 -3.67 0.04 -5.83
C LYS A 100 -2.91 1.03 -6.71
N ASN A 101 -3.54 2.12 -7.18
CA ASN A 101 -2.86 3.16 -7.96
C ASN A 101 -2.12 4.15 -7.06
N GLN A 102 -2.44 4.19 -5.75
CA GLN A 102 -1.51 4.75 -4.78
C GLN A 102 -0.41 3.71 -4.50
N GLU A 103 0.57 3.62 -5.40
CA GLU A 103 1.91 3.29 -4.95
C GLU A 103 2.31 4.35 -3.93
N ASN A 104 2.15 3.99 -2.66
CA ASN A 104 2.67 4.58 -1.43
C ASN A 104 3.63 5.77 -1.65
N LYS A 105 3.09 6.96 -1.97
CA LYS A 105 3.88 8.20 -2.02
C LYS A 105 4.14 8.79 -0.63
N ALA A 106 3.48 8.25 0.39
CA ALA A 106 3.84 8.48 1.78
C ALA A 106 4.75 7.33 2.22
N VAL A 107 6.02 7.39 1.86
CA VAL A 107 7.02 6.57 2.56
C VAL A 107 7.12 7.16 3.97
N SER A 108 6.26 6.67 4.86
CA SER A 108 6.29 7.07 6.26
C SER A 108 7.53 6.46 6.90
N HIS A 109 8.53 7.31 7.15
CA HIS A 109 9.75 6.91 7.82
C HIS A 109 9.54 6.93 9.34
N ARG A 110 10.28 6.08 10.07
CA ARG A 110 10.28 6.10 11.54
C ARG A 110 10.69 7.49 12.03
N LYS A 111 9.98 8.06 13.00
CA LYS A 111 10.34 9.36 13.58
C LYS A 111 11.42 9.19 14.66
N ALA A 112 12.26 10.20 14.82
CA ALA A 112 13.23 10.29 15.91
C ALA A 112 12.51 10.62 17.23
N GLU A 113 12.63 9.73 18.21
CA GLU A 113 11.96 9.88 19.52
C GLU A 113 12.95 10.09 20.66
N LYS A 114 14.17 9.58 20.51
CA LYS A 114 15.20 9.61 21.54
C LYS A 114 16.18 10.75 21.30
N GLU A 115 16.84 11.20 22.37
CA GLU A 115 17.85 12.25 22.23
C GLU A 115 19.10 11.83 21.42
N ASN A 116 19.35 10.54 21.22
CA ASN A 116 20.44 10.05 20.37
C ASN A 116 20.01 9.83 18.92
N GLU A 117 18.74 10.11 18.59
CA GLU A 117 18.16 9.98 17.27
C GLU A 117 18.03 11.36 16.63
N ILE A 118 18.59 11.51 15.43
CA ILE A 118 18.65 12.77 14.71
C ILE A 118 17.66 12.69 13.55
N GLY A 119 16.54 13.38 13.76
CA GLY A 119 15.48 13.50 12.77
C GLY A 119 15.62 14.72 11.87
N SER A 120 14.85 14.74 10.78
CA SER A 120 14.73 15.93 9.93
C SER A 120 13.98 17.07 10.65
N PRO A 121 14.51 18.31 10.71
CA PRO A 121 13.78 19.42 11.33
C PRO A 121 12.65 19.97 10.46
N LEU A 122 12.65 19.68 9.15
CA LEU A 122 11.70 20.21 8.17
C LEU A 122 11.49 19.24 7.01
N PRO A 123 10.32 19.23 6.36
CA PRO A 123 10.07 18.37 5.22
C PRO A 123 10.87 18.83 3.99
N GLY A 124 11.34 17.88 3.18
CA GLY A 124 12.16 18.18 2.00
C GLY A 124 12.75 16.95 1.34
N LEU A 125 13.83 17.15 0.58
CA LEU A 125 14.63 16.10 -0.02
C LEU A 125 15.93 15.94 0.77
N LEU A 126 16.30 14.72 1.15
CA LEU A 126 17.60 14.44 1.76
C LEU A 126 18.68 14.55 0.67
N ALA A 127 19.33 15.70 0.56
CA ALA A 127 20.21 16.01 -0.56
C ALA A 127 21.52 15.21 -0.49
N ARG A 128 22.18 15.19 0.68
CA ARG A 128 23.47 14.54 0.91
C ARG A 128 23.65 14.08 2.34
N ILE A 129 24.46 13.05 2.55
CA ILE A 129 24.89 12.58 3.86
C ILE A 129 26.42 12.69 3.95
N PHE A 130 26.93 13.35 4.99
CA PHE A 130 28.34 13.69 5.15
C PHE A 130 29.13 12.70 6.01
N VAL A 131 28.45 11.76 6.67
CA VAL A 131 29.03 10.81 7.62
C VAL A 131 28.71 9.37 7.23
N GLN A 132 29.50 8.44 7.75
CA GLN A 132 29.31 7.00 7.61
C GLN A 132 29.08 6.34 8.97
N THR A 133 28.53 5.13 8.95
CA THR A 133 28.40 4.33 10.17
C THR A 133 29.79 4.03 10.75
N GLY A 134 29.97 4.29 12.04
CA GLY A 134 31.23 4.18 12.75
C GLY A 134 32.01 5.48 12.91
N ASP A 135 31.59 6.56 12.24
CA ASP A 135 32.29 7.86 12.35
C ASP A 135 32.10 8.49 13.73
N GLN A 136 33.18 9.07 14.26
CA GLN A 136 33.13 9.92 15.45
C GLN A 136 32.71 11.34 15.06
N VAL A 137 31.63 11.82 15.68
CA VAL A 137 31.10 13.17 15.49
C VAL A 137 31.21 13.99 16.77
N ASN A 138 31.47 15.29 16.61
CA ASN A 138 31.47 16.27 17.69
C ASN A 138 30.25 17.18 17.58
N VAL A 139 30.02 18.01 18.60
CA VAL A 139 29.01 19.09 18.51
C VAL A 139 29.33 19.98 17.31
N ASN A 140 28.32 20.33 16.53
CA ASN A 140 28.37 21.09 15.28
C ASN A 140 29.05 20.38 14.10
N THR A 141 29.38 19.08 14.19
CA THR A 141 29.84 18.32 13.02
C THR A 141 28.69 18.19 12.01
N PRO A 142 28.89 18.55 10.72
CA PRO A 142 27.89 18.34 9.66
C PRO A 142 27.54 16.87 9.49
N LEU A 143 26.23 16.57 9.41
CA LEU A 143 25.72 15.20 9.33
C LEU A 143 25.07 14.92 7.99
N PHE A 144 24.13 15.76 7.57
CA PHE A 144 23.43 15.66 6.30
C PHE A 144 22.89 17.02 5.86
N ALA A 145 22.55 17.15 4.58
CA ALA A 145 21.93 18.34 4.02
C ALA A 145 20.52 18.02 3.50
N ILE A 146 19.58 18.93 3.75
CA ILE A 146 18.21 18.85 3.25
C ILE A 146 18.01 19.96 2.23
N GLU A 147 17.41 19.63 1.09
CA GLU A 147 16.90 20.61 0.14
C GLU A 147 15.40 20.78 0.34
N ALA A 148 14.99 22.00 0.70
CA ALA A 148 13.59 22.39 0.81
C ALA A 148 13.38 23.76 0.17
N MET A 149 12.36 23.89 -0.69
CA MET A 149 12.02 25.15 -1.36
C MET A 149 13.22 25.81 -2.10
N LYS A 150 14.07 25.00 -2.75
CA LYS A 150 15.32 25.41 -3.44
C LYS A 150 16.42 25.97 -2.51
N MET A 151 16.29 25.75 -1.21
CA MET A 151 17.28 26.12 -0.20
C MET A 151 17.89 24.85 0.38
N GLU A 152 19.21 24.79 0.42
CA GLU A 152 19.94 23.71 1.08
C GLU A 152 20.24 24.12 2.53
N SER A 153 19.89 23.26 3.50
CA SER A 153 20.17 23.44 4.91
C SER A 153 20.99 22.27 5.44
N THR A 154 22.16 22.56 5.99
CA THR A 154 23.02 21.54 6.61
C THR A 154 22.62 21.33 8.06
N ILE A 155 22.32 20.08 8.41
CA ILE A 155 22.03 19.67 9.78
C ILE A 155 23.32 19.18 10.44
N THR A 156 23.57 19.64 11.65
CA THR A 156 24.78 19.34 12.42
C THR A 156 24.44 18.57 13.69
N SER A 157 25.42 17.85 14.23
CA SER A 157 25.25 17.09 15.46
C SER A 157 25.11 17.99 16.68
N HIS A 158 24.11 17.74 17.51
CA HIS A 158 23.92 18.46 18.78
C HIS A 158 24.74 17.86 19.94
N ARG A 159 25.43 16.73 19.74
CA ARG A 159 26.27 16.07 20.76
C ARG A 159 27.47 15.36 20.14
N LYS A 160 28.44 15.02 21.00
CA LYS A 160 29.51 14.10 20.63
C LYS A 160 28.98 12.66 20.65
N GLY A 161 29.43 11.82 19.72
CA GLY A 161 28.99 10.43 19.65
C GLY A 161 29.63 9.67 18.49
N ILE A 162 29.27 8.39 18.37
CA ILE A 162 29.62 7.55 17.22
C ILE A 162 28.35 7.31 16.42
N VAL A 163 28.42 7.45 15.09
CA VAL A 163 27.29 7.15 14.20
C VAL A 163 27.02 5.65 14.24
N LYS A 164 25.91 5.26 14.84
CA LYS A 164 25.51 3.86 14.97
C LYS A 164 24.82 3.34 13.70
N ALA A 165 23.95 4.14 13.12
CA ALA A 165 23.20 3.77 11.92
C ALA A 165 22.74 5.00 11.14
N ILE A 166 22.60 4.82 9.82
CA ILE A 166 21.97 5.77 8.89
C ILE A 166 20.76 5.05 8.31
N HIS A 167 19.56 5.59 8.58
CA HIS A 167 18.29 4.92 8.29
C HIS A 167 17.72 5.26 6.91
N LEU A 168 18.12 6.41 6.34
CA LEU A 168 17.63 6.90 5.04
C LEU A 168 18.79 7.15 4.08
N SER A 169 18.51 6.99 2.79
CA SER A 169 19.46 7.23 1.70
C SER A 169 19.33 8.65 1.14
N GLU A 170 20.40 9.14 0.52
CA GLU A 170 20.33 10.36 -0.30
C GLU A 170 19.21 10.24 -1.36
N LYS A 171 18.61 11.39 -1.68
CA LYS A 171 17.45 11.56 -2.57
C LYS A 171 16.13 10.99 -2.05
N SER A 172 16.07 10.54 -0.79
CA SER A 172 14.81 10.22 -0.13
C SER A 172 14.00 11.49 0.16
N MET A 173 12.70 11.45 -0.12
CA MET A 173 11.76 12.46 0.38
C MET A 173 11.56 12.23 1.87
N ILE A 174 11.67 13.28 2.67
CA ILE A 174 11.58 13.22 4.12
C ILE A 174 10.54 14.22 4.63
N GLU A 175 9.88 13.83 5.71
CA GLU A 175 9.01 14.68 6.51
C GLU A 175 9.73 15.20 7.75
N GLN A 176 9.11 16.18 8.43
CA GLN A 176 9.57 16.59 9.74
C GLN A 176 9.55 15.41 10.72
N GLY A 177 10.64 15.26 11.46
CA GLY A 177 10.85 14.24 12.47
C GLY A 177 11.40 12.91 11.94
N ASP A 178 11.47 12.69 10.63
CA ASP A 178 11.97 11.42 10.08
C ASP A 178 13.40 11.13 10.53
N LEU A 179 13.61 9.96 11.13
CA LEU A 179 14.89 9.50 11.65
C LEU A 179 15.86 9.27 10.50
N ILE A 180 16.95 10.02 10.49
CA ILE A 180 18.00 9.90 9.47
C ILE A 180 19.22 9.21 10.05
N ILE A 181 19.68 9.66 11.23
CA ILE A 181 20.90 9.16 11.86
C ILE A 181 20.63 8.80 13.31
N GLU A 182 21.14 7.65 13.74
CA GLU A 182 21.17 7.24 15.14
C GLU A 182 22.62 7.28 15.63
N LEU A 183 22.85 7.95 16.77
CA LEU A 183 24.11 7.93 17.49
C LEU A 183 24.09 6.85 18.57
N GLU A 184 25.25 6.30 18.92
CA GLU A 184 25.37 5.43 20.09
C GLU A 184 24.97 6.18 21.36
N ALA A 185 24.18 5.52 22.21
CA ALA A 185 23.88 6.02 23.54
C ALA A 185 25.13 5.88 24.42
N GLN A 186 25.55 6.97 25.05
CA GLN A 186 26.57 6.96 26.10
C GLN A 186 26.01 6.47 27.43
#